data_AF-W4ELB7-F1
#
_entry.id   AF-W4ELB7-F1
#
_cell.length_a   1.000
_cell.length_b   1.000
_cell.length_c   1.000
_cell.angle_alpha   90.00
_cell.angle_beta   90.00
_cell.angle_gamma   90.00
#
_symmetry.space_group_name_H-M   'P 1'
#
loop_
_entity.id
_entity.type
_entity.pdbx_description
1 polymer ?
#
loop_
_entity_poly.entity_id
_entity_poly.type
_entity_poly.pdbx_seq_one_letter_code
_entity_poly.pdbx_strand_id
1 'polypeptide(L)'
;MQLDLMKLFDGYVRNYHTFNLTVHHGKHSFTMTEIEHFSRLGSMLGYFPFTEDTCNGKNRPMDLTWWDNDDGEYWHDFVLHLERENYFKKDEETLEKLFCEREYTPSNIIGIMNVRNQKRIEELLTQAKSMCKVANALLIFKTNSSGKSQKYFDEVYAYLLNKHNIVESNTDYVSDISGTLYMYYKNEK
;
A
#
# COMPACT_ATOMS: atom_id res chain seq x y z
N MET A 1 13.56 5.28 -14.64
CA MET A 1 13.71 6.01 -13.36
C MET A 1 13.43 5.01 -12.23
N GLN A 2 14.27 4.93 -11.19
CA GLN A 2 13.96 4.06 -10.05
C GLN A 2 12.96 4.77 -9.14
N LEU A 3 11.78 4.18 -8.94
CA LEU A 3 10.76 4.74 -8.06
C LEU A 3 11.22 4.67 -6.59
N ASP A 4 11.13 5.81 -5.89
CA ASP A 4 11.42 5.90 -4.47
C ASP A 4 10.11 5.71 -3.68
N LEU A 5 9.85 4.48 -3.24
CA LEU A 5 8.58 4.13 -2.59
C LEU A 5 8.39 4.83 -1.24
N MET A 6 9.47 5.15 -0.52
CA MET A 6 9.36 5.90 0.73
C MET A 6 8.97 7.36 0.47
N LYS A 7 9.43 7.97 -0.63
CA LYS A 7 8.88 9.27 -1.05
C LYS A 7 7.44 9.22 -1.52
N LEU A 8 7.01 8.13 -2.17
CA LEU A 8 5.59 7.94 -2.48
C LEU A 8 4.76 7.83 -1.19
N PHE A 9 5.29 7.11 -0.20
CA PHE A 9 4.68 7.03 1.13
C PHE A 9 4.60 8.40 1.82
N ASP A 10 5.65 9.20 1.78
CA ASP A 10 5.61 10.58 2.29
C ASP A 10 4.52 11.41 1.60
N GLY A 11 4.39 11.29 0.28
CA GLY A 11 3.32 11.91 -0.49
C GLY A 11 1.94 11.44 -0.01
N TYR A 12 1.78 10.13 0.24
CA TYR A 12 0.56 9.54 0.76
C TYR A 12 0.21 10.07 2.17
N VAL A 13 1.18 10.15 3.09
CA VAL A 13 0.99 10.74 4.43
C VAL A 13 0.53 12.19 4.31
N ARG A 14 1.26 13.02 3.56
CA ARG A 14 0.99 14.46 3.43
C ARG A 14 -0.35 14.76 2.78
N ASN A 15 -0.76 13.96 1.81
CA ASN A 15 -2.02 14.13 1.09
C ASN A 15 -3.20 13.39 1.74
N TYR A 16 -3.00 12.68 2.85
CA TYR A 16 -4.09 11.92 3.47
C TYR A 16 -5.30 12.80 3.83
N HIS A 17 -5.07 14.05 4.20
CA HIS A 17 -6.13 15.03 4.48
C HIS A 17 -7.01 15.34 3.25
N THR A 18 -6.48 15.24 2.03
CA THR A 18 -7.23 15.51 0.81
C THR A 18 -8.21 14.39 0.48
N PHE A 19 -8.15 13.26 1.20
CA PHE A 19 -9.07 12.15 1.02
C PHE A 19 -10.47 12.48 1.54
N ASN A 20 -10.57 13.50 2.41
CA ASN A 20 -11.82 13.95 3.03
C ASN A 20 -12.59 12.79 3.71
N LEU A 21 -11.84 11.81 4.23
CA LEU A 21 -12.37 10.68 4.96
C LEU A 21 -12.62 11.09 6.42
N THR A 22 -13.61 10.43 7.02
CA THR A 22 -14.04 10.67 8.40
C THR A 22 -14.21 9.32 9.10
N VAL A 23 -14.29 9.32 10.44
CA VAL A 23 -14.54 8.09 11.22
C VAL A 23 -15.87 7.40 10.90
N HIS A 24 -16.78 8.09 10.21
CA HIS A 24 -18.10 7.58 9.85
C HIS A 24 -18.13 6.89 8.47
N HIS A 25 -17.05 6.99 7.69
CA HIS A 25 -16.96 6.32 6.40
C HIS A 25 -16.77 4.81 6.58
N GLY A 26 -17.37 4.04 5.67
CA GLY A 26 -17.18 2.60 5.62
C GLY A 26 -15.83 2.22 5.03
N LYS A 27 -15.35 1.00 5.34
CA LYS A 27 -14.06 0.46 4.83
C LYS A 27 -13.87 0.60 3.31
N HIS A 28 -14.96 0.46 2.55
CA HIS A 28 -14.95 0.63 1.09
C HIS A 28 -14.49 2.02 0.65
N SER A 29 -14.90 3.08 1.35
CA SER A 29 -14.47 4.46 1.05
C SER A 29 -12.97 4.61 1.20
N PHE A 30 -12.37 4.03 2.26
CA PHE A 30 -10.92 4.02 2.45
C PHE A 30 -10.22 3.32 1.27
N THR A 31 -10.63 2.10 0.93
CA THR A 31 -10.06 1.35 -0.21
C THR A 31 -10.08 2.18 -1.49
N MET A 32 -11.26 2.68 -1.85
CA MET A 32 -11.47 3.34 -3.13
C MET A 32 -10.65 4.62 -3.21
N THR A 33 -10.63 5.43 -2.16
CA THR A 33 -9.85 6.68 -2.16
C THR A 33 -8.35 6.43 -2.18
N GLU A 34 -7.86 5.37 -1.53
CA GLU A 34 -6.45 5.00 -1.57
C GLU A 34 -6.04 4.50 -2.95
N ILE A 35 -6.84 3.63 -3.59
CA ILE A 35 -6.61 3.19 -4.97
C ILE A 35 -6.63 4.39 -5.92
N GLU A 36 -7.61 5.30 -5.76
CA GLU A 36 -7.72 6.50 -6.58
C GLU A 36 -6.51 7.44 -6.41
N HIS A 37 -6.01 7.61 -5.18
CA HIS A 37 -4.81 8.39 -4.91
C HIS A 37 -3.60 7.85 -5.67
N PHE A 38 -3.31 6.55 -5.54
CA PHE A 38 -2.17 5.95 -6.24
C PHE A 38 -2.40 5.88 -7.75
N SER A 39 -3.62 5.66 -8.22
CA SER A 39 -3.94 5.70 -9.65
C SER A 39 -3.62 7.07 -10.25
N ARG A 40 -4.12 8.16 -9.64
CA ARG A 40 -3.83 9.53 -10.06
C ARG A 40 -2.33 9.85 -10.01
N LEU A 41 -1.65 9.41 -8.96
CA LEU A 41 -0.21 9.60 -8.84
C LEU A 41 0.56 8.91 -9.98
N GLY A 42 0.19 7.67 -10.32
CA GLY A 42 0.75 6.94 -11.45
C GLY A 42 0.61 7.71 -12.76
N SER A 43 -0.60 8.21 -13.06
CA SER A 43 -0.84 9.05 -14.24
C SER A 43 -0.03 10.35 -14.24
N MET A 44 0.08 11.02 -13.09
CA MET A 44 0.87 12.26 -12.97
C MET A 44 2.37 12.02 -13.19
N LEU A 45 2.86 10.82 -12.90
CA LEU A 45 4.24 10.40 -13.14
C LEU A 45 4.45 9.89 -14.58
N GLY A 46 3.41 9.82 -15.40
CA GLY A 46 3.47 9.39 -16.80
C GLY A 46 3.16 7.91 -17.03
N TYR A 47 2.77 7.15 -16.00
CA TYR A 47 2.40 5.75 -16.13
C TYR A 47 0.91 5.57 -16.48
N PHE A 48 0.57 4.38 -16.95
CA PHE A 48 -0.78 3.90 -17.23
C PHE A 48 -1.30 3.05 -16.05
N PRO A 49 -2.17 3.60 -15.20
CA PRO A 49 -2.77 2.84 -14.10
C PRO A 49 -4.00 2.04 -14.55
N PHE A 50 -4.12 0.80 -14.09
CA PHE A 50 -5.32 -0.02 -14.27
C PHE A 50 -5.78 -0.63 -12.95
N THR A 51 -7.08 -0.59 -12.70
CA THR A 51 -7.70 -1.25 -11.54
C THR A 51 -8.30 -2.59 -11.98
N GLU A 52 -8.28 -3.58 -11.08
CA GLU A 52 -8.78 -4.94 -11.34
C GLU A 52 -8.10 -5.62 -12.55
N ASP A 53 -6.85 -5.25 -12.82
CA ASP A 53 -6.09 -5.79 -13.93
C ASP A 53 -5.81 -7.29 -13.72
N THR A 54 -6.15 -8.10 -14.71
CA THR A 54 -5.98 -9.55 -14.71
C THR A 54 -4.88 -10.02 -15.66
N CYS A 55 -4.21 -9.09 -16.34
CA CYS A 55 -3.26 -9.37 -17.43
C CYS A 55 -3.85 -10.39 -18.43
N ASN A 56 -4.93 -10.00 -19.10
CA ASN A 56 -5.66 -10.85 -20.05
C ASN A 56 -6.25 -12.13 -19.41
N GLY A 57 -6.79 -12.04 -18.19
CA GLY A 57 -7.47 -13.15 -17.52
C GLY A 57 -6.55 -14.24 -16.94
N LYS A 58 -5.22 -14.04 -16.99
CA LYS A 58 -4.24 -15.02 -16.48
C LYS A 58 -4.01 -14.92 -14.98
N ASN A 59 -4.26 -13.73 -14.40
CA ASN A 59 -4.01 -13.44 -12.99
C ASN A 59 -5.31 -13.18 -12.23
N ARG A 60 -5.26 -13.38 -10.91
CA ARG A 60 -6.29 -12.83 -10.00
C ARG A 60 -6.33 -11.30 -10.19
N PRO A 61 -7.52 -10.68 -10.23
CA PRO A 61 -7.64 -9.23 -10.39
C PRO A 61 -6.81 -8.50 -9.34
N MET A 62 -5.91 -7.63 -9.78
CA MET A 62 -5.04 -6.83 -8.90
C MET A 62 -5.70 -5.49 -8.60
N ASP A 63 -5.59 -4.99 -7.38
CA ASP A 63 -6.32 -3.77 -7.00
C ASP A 63 -5.87 -2.56 -7.83
N LEU A 64 -4.57 -2.43 -8.07
CA LEU A 64 -4.01 -1.42 -8.96
C LEU A 64 -2.67 -1.90 -9.55
N THR A 65 -2.50 -1.70 -10.85
CA THR A 65 -1.24 -1.85 -11.57
C THR A 65 -0.84 -0.55 -12.23
N TRP A 66 0.46 -0.28 -12.34
CA TRP A 66 1.00 0.76 -13.23
C TRP A 66 1.86 0.11 -14.31
N TRP A 67 1.72 0.60 -15.54
CA TRP A 67 2.50 0.20 -16.69
C TRP A 67 3.13 1.42 -17.36
N ASP A 68 4.26 1.26 -18.04
CA ASP A 68 4.93 2.37 -18.75
C ASP A 68 4.74 2.24 -20.26
N ASN A 69 5.44 1.32 -20.91
CA ASN A 69 5.45 1.18 -22.36
C ASN A 69 4.33 0.26 -22.88
N ASP A 70 3.54 0.80 -23.82
CA ASP A 70 2.60 0.09 -24.69
C ASP A 70 3.06 0.27 -26.14
N ASP A 71 3.33 -0.84 -26.83
CA ASP A 71 3.67 -0.81 -28.26
C ASP A 71 2.44 -0.95 -29.17
N GLY A 72 1.23 -0.95 -28.59
CA GLY A 72 -0.05 -1.13 -29.27
C GLY A 72 -0.48 -2.59 -29.42
N GLU A 73 0.41 -3.55 -29.10
CA GLU A 73 0.08 -4.98 -29.02
C GLU A 73 0.28 -5.53 -27.60
N TYR A 74 1.29 -5.03 -26.86
CA TYR A 74 1.71 -5.54 -25.56
C TYR A 74 2.21 -4.45 -24.60
N TRP A 75 1.87 -4.65 -23.32
CA TRP A 75 2.42 -3.93 -22.20
C TRP A 75 3.67 -4.65 -21.68
N HIS A 76 4.83 -4.01 -21.75
CA HIS A 76 6.11 -4.68 -21.45
C HIS A 76 6.66 -4.37 -20.06
N ASP A 77 6.37 -3.17 -19.55
CA ASP A 77 6.99 -2.69 -18.32
C ASP A 77 5.98 -2.65 -17.18
N PHE A 78 5.90 -3.75 -16.42
CA PHE A 78 5.10 -3.80 -15.21
C PHE A 78 5.79 -3.01 -14.10
N VAL A 79 5.37 -1.76 -13.89
CA VAL A 79 6.07 -0.82 -13.01
C VAL A 79 5.72 -1.04 -11.55
N LEU A 80 4.44 -1.07 -11.23
CA LEU A 80 3.94 -1.13 -9.85
C LEU A 80 2.78 -2.10 -9.74
N HIS A 81 2.82 -2.98 -8.74
CA HIS A 81 1.68 -3.74 -8.28
C HIS A 81 1.27 -3.27 -6.88
N LEU A 82 0.01 -2.90 -6.70
CA LEU A 82 -0.54 -2.48 -5.41
C LEU A 82 -1.72 -3.37 -4.99
N GLU A 83 -1.74 -3.74 -3.71
CA GLU A 83 -2.87 -4.44 -3.08
C GLU A 83 -3.28 -3.77 -1.77
N ARG A 84 -4.58 -3.82 -1.50
CA ARG A 84 -5.24 -3.31 -0.29
C ARG A 84 -5.94 -4.44 0.46
N GLU A 85 -5.88 -4.41 1.77
CA GLU A 85 -6.72 -5.28 2.60
C GLU A 85 -7.19 -4.57 3.87
N ASN A 86 -8.50 -4.65 4.16
CA ASN A 86 -9.12 -4.02 5.33
C ASN A 86 -9.63 -5.04 6.37
N TYR A 87 -9.56 -6.33 6.05
CA TYR A 87 -9.99 -7.43 6.90
C TYR A 87 -8.77 -8.19 7.39
N PHE A 88 -8.56 -8.16 8.70
CA PHE A 88 -7.45 -8.85 9.38
C PHE A 88 -7.32 -10.34 9.05
N LYS A 89 -8.41 -11.00 8.64
CA LYS A 89 -8.42 -12.43 8.33
C LYS A 89 -7.87 -12.78 6.93
N LYS A 90 -7.59 -11.77 6.11
CA LYS A 90 -7.14 -11.92 4.72
C LYS A 90 -5.73 -11.35 4.50
N ASP A 91 -5.07 -10.87 5.55
CA ASP A 91 -3.74 -10.26 5.47
C ASP A 91 -2.69 -11.22 4.86
N GLU A 92 -2.73 -12.50 5.19
CA GLU A 92 -1.91 -13.56 4.58
C GLU A 92 -2.22 -13.77 3.08
N GLU A 93 -3.50 -13.85 2.71
CA GLU A 93 -3.93 -14.01 1.31
C GLU A 93 -3.46 -12.82 0.45
N THR A 94 -3.53 -11.61 0.98
CA THR A 94 -3.04 -10.39 0.32
C THR A 94 -1.53 -10.41 0.16
N LEU A 95 -0.80 -10.89 1.17
CA LEU A 95 0.65 -11.01 1.10
C LEU A 95 1.08 -12.04 0.04
N GLU A 96 0.42 -13.19 -0.01
CA GLU A 96 0.58 -14.19 -1.07
C GLU A 96 0.29 -13.60 -2.45
N LYS A 97 -0.81 -12.84 -2.57
CA LYS A 97 -1.18 -12.18 -3.82
C LYS A 97 -0.12 -11.16 -4.26
N LEU A 98 0.46 -10.37 -3.36
CA LEU A 98 1.52 -9.42 -3.71
C LEU A 98 2.74 -10.12 -4.31
N PHE A 99 3.22 -11.18 -3.67
CA PHE A 99 4.48 -11.85 -4.01
C PHE A 99 4.34 -13.12 -4.84
N CYS A 100 3.15 -13.41 -5.39
CA CYS A 100 2.96 -14.60 -6.21
C CYS A 100 3.81 -14.53 -7.50
N GLU A 101 4.24 -15.69 -7.98
CA GLU A 101 4.94 -15.79 -9.25
C GLU A 101 4.00 -15.48 -10.41
N ARG A 102 4.49 -14.71 -11.39
CA ARG A 102 3.73 -14.23 -12.54
C ARG A 102 4.62 -14.22 -13.77
N GLU A 103 3.99 -14.23 -14.94
CA GLU A 103 4.65 -14.03 -16.24
C GLU A 103 5.41 -12.69 -16.27
N TYR A 104 4.74 -11.62 -15.81
CA TYR A 104 5.33 -10.30 -15.63
C TYR A 104 5.57 -10.03 -14.15
N THR A 105 6.82 -9.80 -13.78
CA THR A 105 7.19 -9.45 -12.41
C THR A 105 7.20 -7.92 -12.28
N PRO A 106 6.44 -7.33 -11.34
CA PRO A 106 6.46 -5.89 -11.16
C PRO A 106 7.81 -5.41 -10.63
N SER A 107 8.26 -4.26 -11.11
CA SER A 107 9.49 -3.62 -10.61
C SER A 107 9.35 -3.14 -9.16
N ASN A 108 8.13 -2.78 -8.77
CA ASN A 108 7.81 -2.23 -7.45
C ASN A 108 6.52 -2.84 -6.92
N ILE A 109 6.43 -2.99 -5.59
CA ILE A 109 5.25 -3.51 -4.91
C ILE A 109 4.84 -2.56 -3.78
N ILE A 110 3.54 -2.28 -3.63
CA ILE A 110 2.97 -1.62 -2.46
C ILE A 110 1.86 -2.48 -1.89
N GLY A 111 2.03 -2.97 -0.66
CA GLY A 111 0.96 -3.62 0.08
C GLY A 111 0.46 -2.70 1.18
N ILE A 112 -0.85 -2.44 1.26
CA ILE A 112 -1.40 -1.70 2.40
C ILE A 112 -2.49 -2.51 3.09
N MET A 113 -2.24 -2.88 4.34
CA MET A 113 -3.05 -3.85 5.05
C MET A 113 -3.45 -3.33 6.43
N ASN A 114 -4.72 -3.43 6.75
CA ASN A 114 -5.17 -3.34 8.12
C ASN A 114 -4.80 -4.64 8.82
N VAL A 115 -4.17 -4.53 9.99
CA VAL A 115 -3.74 -5.67 10.79
C VAL A 115 -4.12 -5.46 12.25
N ARG A 116 -4.29 -6.57 12.97
CA ARG A 116 -4.88 -6.53 14.31
C ARG A 116 -4.02 -5.80 15.33
N ASN A 117 -2.70 -5.96 15.25
CA ASN A 117 -1.73 -5.41 16.19
C ASN A 117 -0.30 -5.55 15.64
N GLN A 118 0.67 -4.97 16.34
CA GLN A 118 2.08 -4.99 15.97
C GLN A 118 2.70 -6.40 15.94
N LYS A 119 2.28 -7.31 16.83
CA LYS A 119 2.75 -8.71 16.78
C LYS A 119 2.42 -9.36 15.43
N ARG A 120 1.21 -9.11 14.91
CA ARG A 120 0.83 -9.61 13.58
C ARG A 120 1.67 -9.01 12.45
N ILE A 121 2.10 -7.75 12.58
CA ILE A 121 3.02 -7.12 11.63
C ILE A 121 4.34 -7.90 11.59
N GLU A 122 4.91 -8.27 12.73
CA GLU A 122 6.17 -9.01 12.80
C GLU A 122 6.07 -10.40 12.13
N GLU A 123 4.95 -11.09 12.32
CA GLU A 123 4.64 -12.36 11.66
C GLU A 123 4.58 -12.19 10.13
N LEU A 124 3.82 -11.21 9.64
CA LEU A 124 3.69 -10.93 8.21
C LEU A 124 5.00 -10.46 7.59
N LEU A 125 5.80 -9.66 8.29
CA LEU A 125 7.13 -9.25 7.83
C LEU A 125 8.07 -10.44 7.68
N THR A 126 7.99 -11.42 8.58
CA THR A 126 8.79 -12.65 8.49
C THR A 126 8.43 -13.44 7.24
N GLN A 127 7.13 -13.57 6.94
CA GLN A 127 6.65 -14.19 5.71
C GLN A 127 7.05 -13.38 4.47
N ALA A 128 6.89 -12.06 4.50
CA ALA A 128 7.25 -11.17 3.40
C ALA A 128 8.73 -11.31 3.04
N LYS A 129 9.62 -11.38 4.03
CA LYS A 129 11.06 -11.58 3.81
C LYS A 129 11.37 -12.90 3.10
N SER A 130 10.62 -13.98 3.33
CA SER A 130 10.87 -15.25 2.63
C SER A 130 10.30 -15.25 1.21
N MET A 131 9.22 -14.50 0.95
CA MET A 131 8.51 -14.45 -0.33
C MET A 131 9.04 -13.37 -1.28
N CYS A 132 9.54 -12.25 -0.75
CA CYS A 132 9.90 -11.08 -1.53
C CYS A 132 11.17 -11.33 -2.37
N LYS A 133 10.97 -11.43 -3.68
CA LYS A 133 12.03 -11.55 -4.69
C LYS A 133 12.33 -10.22 -5.39
N VAL A 134 11.47 -9.22 -5.22
CA VAL A 134 11.61 -7.90 -5.85
C VAL A 134 12.56 -7.00 -5.06
N ALA A 135 13.22 -6.08 -5.76
CA ALA A 135 14.17 -5.17 -5.12
C ALA A 135 13.51 -4.02 -4.36
N ASN A 136 12.21 -3.76 -4.58
CA ASN A 136 11.52 -2.60 -4.05
C ASN A 136 10.07 -2.94 -3.67
N ALA A 137 9.86 -3.32 -2.42
CA ALA A 137 8.52 -3.62 -1.89
C ALA A 137 8.25 -2.80 -0.63
N LEU A 138 7.22 -1.97 -0.67
CA LEU A 138 6.77 -1.19 0.47
C LEU A 138 5.54 -1.86 1.08
N LEU A 139 5.64 -2.24 2.34
CA LEU A 139 4.52 -2.77 3.12
C LEU A 139 4.10 -1.73 4.16
N ILE A 140 2.85 -1.28 4.05
CA ILE A 140 2.23 -0.32 4.95
C ILE A 140 1.17 -1.06 5.77
N PHE A 141 1.32 -1.07 7.08
CA PHE A 141 0.39 -1.71 7.99
C PHE A 141 -0.35 -0.65 8.80
N LYS A 142 -1.67 -0.78 8.89
CA LYS A 142 -2.50 0.06 9.75
C LYS A 142 -3.05 -0.79 10.88
N THR A 143 -2.82 -0.36 12.12
CA THR A 143 -3.45 -0.98 13.29
C THR A 143 -4.38 0.01 13.95
N ASN A 144 -5.61 -0.41 14.20
CA ASN A 144 -6.56 0.39 14.96
C ASN A 144 -6.04 0.56 16.38
N SER A 145 -6.10 1.79 16.88
CA SER A 145 -5.83 2.08 18.27
C SER A 145 -6.81 1.31 19.17
N SER A 146 -6.29 0.49 20.11
CA SER A 146 -7.12 -0.25 21.07
C SER A 146 -6.86 0.26 22.50
N GLY A 147 -7.68 1.20 22.96
CA GLY A 147 -7.60 1.70 24.34
C GLY A 147 -8.47 2.94 24.60
N LYS A 148 -8.95 3.09 25.85
CA LYS A 148 -9.82 4.22 26.27
C LYS A 148 -9.11 5.57 26.38
N SER A 149 -7.80 5.64 26.12
CA SER A 149 -6.95 6.82 26.39
C SER A 149 -6.08 7.26 25.20
N GLN A 150 -6.26 6.71 24.00
CA GLN A 150 -5.38 7.00 22.87
C GLN A 150 -5.83 8.20 22.03
N LYS A 151 -4.83 8.93 21.51
CA LYS A 151 -4.95 10.20 20.78
C LYS A 151 -5.13 10.05 19.25
N TYR A 152 -5.05 8.83 18.73
CA TYR A 152 -5.04 8.54 17.30
C TYR A 152 -6.04 7.43 16.96
N PHE A 153 -6.49 7.47 15.72
CA PHE A 153 -7.41 6.52 15.11
C PHE A 153 -6.67 5.26 14.66
N ASP A 154 -5.61 5.44 13.85
CA ASP A 154 -4.72 4.37 13.41
C ASP A 154 -3.26 4.69 13.74
N GLU A 155 -2.49 3.65 14.04
CA GLU A 155 -1.03 3.65 13.93
C GLU A 155 -0.67 3.05 12.58
N VAL A 156 0.25 3.71 11.87
CA VAL A 156 0.66 3.33 10.51
C VAL A 156 2.14 2.99 10.53
N TYR A 157 2.49 1.82 10.03
CA TYR A 157 3.85 1.32 10.00
C TYR A 157 4.25 1.01 8.56
N ALA A 158 5.23 1.73 8.03
CA ALA A 158 5.77 1.48 6.71
C ALA A 158 7.11 0.75 6.81
N TYR A 159 7.31 -0.27 5.98
CA TYR A 159 8.57 -1.02 5.87
C TYR A 159 8.93 -1.16 4.40
N LEU A 160 10.11 -0.65 4.05
CA LEU A 160 10.69 -0.85 2.73
C LEU A 160 11.57 -2.09 2.75
N LEU A 161 11.23 -3.06 1.89
CA LEU A 161 11.98 -4.27 1.67
C LEU A 161 12.78 -4.19 0.37
N ASN A 162 14.04 -4.59 0.44
CA ASN A 162 14.85 -4.97 -0.71
C ASN A 162 15.09 -6.48 -0.63
N LYS A 163 14.39 -7.23 -1.48
CA LYS A 163 14.34 -8.69 -1.40
C LYS A 163 13.98 -9.14 0.02
N HIS A 164 14.89 -9.83 0.71
CA HIS A 164 14.69 -10.42 2.02
C HIS A 164 15.01 -9.47 3.20
N ASN A 165 15.48 -8.25 2.93
CA ASN A 165 15.93 -7.31 3.96
C ASN A 165 15.00 -6.12 4.07
N ILE A 166 14.72 -5.69 5.30
CA ILE A 166 14.12 -4.37 5.54
C ILE A 166 15.26 -3.35 5.50
N VAL A 167 15.16 -2.37 4.62
CA VAL A 167 16.19 -1.34 4.41
C VAL A 167 15.78 0.01 5.00
N GLU A 168 14.48 0.25 5.17
CA GLU A 168 13.94 1.46 5.78
C GLU A 168 12.61 1.15 6.46
N SER A 169 12.27 1.92 7.50
CA SER A 169 10.98 1.83 8.18
C SER A 169 10.55 3.17 8.73
N ASN A 170 9.25 3.45 8.71
CA ASN A 170 8.66 4.64 9.32
C ASN A 170 7.42 4.28 10.16
N THR A 171 7.09 5.13 11.13
CA THR A 171 5.88 5.02 11.94
C THR A 171 5.19 6.38 11.98
N ASP A 172 3.90 6.36 11.63
CA ASP A 172 3.05 7.53 11.52
C ASP A 172 1.71 7.26 12.22
N TYR A 173 0.90 8.30 12.35
CA TYR A 173 -0.38 8.21 13.05
C TYR A 173 -1.48 8.91 12.28
N VAL A 174 -2.69 8.37 12.35
CA VAL A 174 -3.91 9.02 11.84
C VAL A 174 -4.69 9.59 13.01
N SER A 175 -5.11 10.85 12.96
CA SER A 175 -6.04 11.44 13.93
C SER A 175 -7.20 12.13 13.22
N ASP A 176 -8.33 12.25 13.92
CA ASP A 176 -9.43 13.13 13.52
C ASP A 176 -9.11 14.57 13.94
N ILE A 177 -9.17 15.49 12.99
CA ILE A 177 -9.13 16.93 13.23
C ILE A 177 -10.38 17.53 12.57
N SER A 178 -11.29 18.07 13.39
CA SER A 178 -12.52 18.72 12.94
C SER A 178 -13.40 17.85 12.01
N GLY A 179 -13.45 16.55 12.28
CA GLY A 179 -14.26 15.58 11.55
C GLY A 179 -13.58 15.00 10.31
N THR A 180 -12.34 15.39 10.00
CA THR A 180 -11.56 14.85 8.87
C THR A 180 -10.33 14.11 9.39
N LEU A 181 -9.96 13.01 8.75
CA LEU A 181 -8.79 12.23 9.11
C LEU A 181 -7.52 12.82 8.50
N TYR A 182 -6.49 12.97 9.32
CA TYR A 182 -5.15 13.45 8.95
C TYR A 182 -4.13 12.42 9.36
N MET A 183 -3.18 12.13 8.47
CA MET A 183 -1.98 11.36 8.79
C MET A 183 -0.83 12.33 9.07
N TYR A 184 -0.02 12.06 10.09
CA TYR A 184 1.12 12.89 10.47
C TYR A 184 2.27 12.03 10.97
N TYR A 185 3.47 12.57 10.84
CA TYR A 185 4.69 11.86 11.22
C TYR A 185 4.79 11.74 12.75
N LYS A 186 5.37 10.64 13.24
CA LYS A 186 5.63 10.48 14.69
C LYS A 186 6.40 11.64 15.31
N ASN A 187 7.24 12.32 14.53
CA ASN A 187 8.10 13.42 14.99
C ASN A 187 7.41 14.79 14.96
N GLU A 188 6.14 14.89 14.55
CA GLU A 188 5.38 16.16 14.42
C GLU A 188 4.44 16.45 15.62
N LYS A 189 4.54 15.70 16.73
CA LYS A 189 3.77 15.97 17.96
C LYS A 189 4.59 15.93 19.25
#